data_AF-A0A935H1Y2-F1
#
_entry.id   AF-A0A935H1Y2-F1
#
_cell.length_a   1.000
_cell.length_b   1.000
_cell.length_c   1.000
_cell.angle_alpha   90.00
_cell.angle_beta   90.00
_cell.angle_gamma   90.00
#
_symmetry.space_group_name_H-M   'P 1'
#
loop_
_entity.id
_entity.type
_entity.pdbx_description
1 polymer ?
#
loop_
_entity_poly.entity_id
_entity_poly.type
_entity_poly.pdbx_seq_one_letter_code
_entity_poly.pdbx_strand_id
1 'polypeptide(L)'
;MGMRLSCRRRVLRDKIMDGGLWRQAFEYQDLAHLIVPASFYWEKVVDGEFKSGFKNQNLSLLSSKLVEQNIEHRVTELVLELKLY
;
A
#
# COMPACT_ATOMS: atom_id res chain seq x y z
N MET A 1 -17.65 21.68 -12.88
CA MET A 1 -16.23 21.40 -12.56
C MET A 1 -16.19 20.19 -11.60
N GLY A 2 -16.30 18.95 -12.12
CA GLY A 2 -16.56 17.77 -11.26
C GLY A 2 -16.18 16.40 -11.84
N MET A 3 -15.45 16.34 -12.96
CA MET A 3 -15.19 15.07 -13.67
C MET A 3 -13.88 14.35 -13.27
N ARG A 4 -12.92 15.01 -12.59
CA ARG A 4 -11.61 14.40 -12.29
C ARG A 4 -11.59 13.44 -11.09
N LEU A 5 -12.56 13.52 -10.18
CA LEU A 5 -12.62 12.66 -8.99
C LEU A 5 -13.35 11.32 -9.25
N SER A 6 -14.24 11.29 -10.24
CA SER A 6 -15.04 10.10 -10.60
C SER A 6 -14.17 8.97 -11.18
N CYS A 7 -13.22 9.30 -12.06
CA CYS A 7 -12.37 8.31 -12.72
C CYS A 7 -11.38 7.63 -11.75
N ARG A 8 -10.87 8.37 -10.74
CA ARG A 8 -9.90 7.87 -9.73
C ARG A 8 -10.43 6.72 -8.87
N ARG A 9 -11.71 6.76 -8.49
CA ARG A 9 -12.31 5.70 -7.66
C ARG A 9 -12.62 4.42 -8.44
N ARG A 10 -12.68 4.48 -9.77
CA ARG A 10 -13.03 3.33 -10.61
C ARG A 10 -11.83 2.40 -10.84
N VAL A 11 -10.62 2.96 -10.90
CA VAL A 11 -9.38 2.20 -11.12
C VAL A 11 -9.02 1.32 -9.91
N LEU A 12 -9.16 1.86 -8.70
CA LEU A 12 -8.84 1.16 -7.44
C LEU A 12 -9.80 -0.01 -7.08
N ARG A 13 -10.80 -0.31 -7.92
CA ARG A 13 -11.67 -1.48 -7.68
C ARG A 13 -10.95 -2.78 -8.00
N ASP A 14 -10.28 -2.78 -9.15
CA ASP A 14 -9.74 -4.01 -9.73
C ASP A 14 -8.24 -3.86 -10.04
N LYS A 15 -7.70 -2.63 -9.96
CA LYS A 15 -6.34 -2.28 -10.38
C LYS A 15 -5.59 -1.45 -9.35
N ILE A 16 -4.27 -1.61 -9.32
CA ILE A 16 -3.40 -0.60 -8.72
C ILE A 16 -3.31 0.62 -9.63
N MET A 17 -3.34 1.80 -9.02
CA MET A 17 -3.52 3.06 -9.75
C MET A 17 -2.29 3.48 -10.55
N ASP A 18 -1.10 3.15 -10.06
CA ASP A 18 0.16 3.46 -10.71
C ASP A 18 1.18 2.39 -10.26
N GLY A 19 1.72 1.61 -11.20
CA GLY A 19 2.81 0.66 -10.97
C GLY A 19 4.15 1.33 -10.62
N GLY A 20 4.12 2.56 -10.10
CA GLY A 20 5.28 3.37 -9.79
C GLY A 20 6.05 3.76 -11.05
N LEU A 21 7.26 3.21 -11.22
CA LEU A 21 8.14 3.55 -12.34
C LEU A 21 7.52 3.21 -13.71
N TRP A 22 6.66 2.19 -13.73
CA TRP A 22 6.11 1.63 -14.96
C TRP A 22 4.92 2.41 -15.54
N ARG A 23 4.32 3.31 -14.76
CA ARG A 23 3.16 4.14 -15.16
C ARG A 23 1.99 3.35 -15.77
N GLN A 24 1.91 2.06 -15.47
CA GLN A 24 0.88 1.14 -15.92
C GLN A 24 0.11 0.62 -14.70
N ALA A 25 -1.20 0.49 -14.86
CA ALA A 25 -2.06 -0.17 -13.88
C ALA A 25 -1.97 -1.69 -14.05
N PHE A 26 -1.78 -2.41 -12.95
CA PHE A 26 -1.85 -3.88 -12.91
C PHE A 26 -3.17 -4.30 -12.28
N GLU A 27 -3.77 -5.39 -12.78
CA GLU A 27 -4.92 -6.00 -12.11
C GLU A 27 -4.46 -6.57 -10.77
N TYR A 28 -5.35 -6.60 -9.77
CA TYR A 28 -5.02 -7.23 -8.48
C TYR A 28 -4.65 -8.71 -8.62
N GLN A 29 -5.22 -9.40 -9.62
CA GLN A 29 -4.91 -10.80 -9.93
C GLN A 29 -3.49 -11.00 -10.48
N ASP A 30 -2.88 -9.95 -11.02
CA ASP A 30 -1.52 -10.01 -11.59
C ASP A 30 -0.44 -9.74 -10.51
N LEU A 31 -0.84 -9.41 -9.28
CA LEU A 31 0.09 -9.16 -8.19
C LEU A 31 0.54 -10.49 -7.58
N ALA A 32 1.85 -10.75 -7.59
CA ALA A 32 2.40 -11.97 -6.99
C ALA A 32 2.68 -11.82 -5.48
N HIS A 33 3.11 -10.63 -5.04
CA HIS A 33 3.56 -10.38 -3.67
C HIS A 33 3.21 -8.95 -3.23
N LEU A 34 2.81 -8.79 -1.97
CA LEU A 34 2.63 -7.48 -1.34
C LEU A 34 3.51 -7.40 -0.10
N ILE A 35 4.33 -6.34 -0.03
CA ILE A 35 5.29 -6.12 1.06
C ILE A 35 4.94 -4.82 1.78
N VAL A 36 4.69 -4.90 3.09
CA VAL A 36 4.40 -3.76 3.96
C VAL A 36 5.55 -3.57 4.94
N PRO A 37 6.32 -2.48 4.85
CA PRO A 37 7.44 -2.27 5.77
C PRO A 37 6.98 -1.81 7.16
N ALA A 38 7.67 -2.26 8.19
CA ALA A 38 7.43 -1.88 9.58
C ALA A 38 7.69 -0.39 9.81
N SER A 39 8.68 0.18 9.12
CA SER A 39 8.96 1.61 9.12
C SER A 39 9.17 2.12 7.70
N PHE A 40 8.78 3.36 7.44
CA PHE A 40 9.06 4.02 6.17
C PHE A 40 9.39 5.49 6.39
N TYR A 41 10.25 6.01 5.53
CA TYR A 41 10.55 7.43 5.47
C TYR A 41 9.42 8.16 4.74
N TRP A 42 8.98 9.28 5.29
CA TRP A 42 7.99 10.13 4.66
C TRP A 42 8.54 11.54 4.50
N GLU A 43 8.10 12.20 3.45
CA GLU A 43 8.38 13.59 3.19
C GLU A 43 7.14 14.28 2.63
N LYS A 44 6.94 15.54 3.04
CA LYS A 44 5.83 16.36 2.58
C LYS A 44 6.15 17.84 2.76
N VAL A 45 5.72 18.66 1.82
CA VAL A 45 5.70 20.11 2.00
C VAL A 45 4.41 20.51 2.72
N VAL A 46 4.54 21.17 3.87
CA VAL A 46 3.43 21.67 4.70
C VAL A 46 3.69 23.14 4.99
N ASP A 47 2.77 24.03 4.60
CA ASP A 47 2.89 25.48 4.78
C ASP A 47 4.18 26.09 4.18
N GLY A 48 4.65 25.52 3.07
CA GLY A 48 5.88 25.96 2.38
C GLY A 48 7.17 25.39 2.97
N GLU A 49 7.10 24.66 4.07
CA GLU A 49 8.25 24.01 4.70
C GLU A 49 8.35 22.53 4.32
N PHE A 50 9.58 22.07 4.04
CA PHE A 50 9.85 20.65 3.88
C PHE A 50 9.86 19.96 5.24
N LYS A 51 8.93 19.03 5.44
CA LYS A 51 8.86 18.19 6.63
C LYS A 51 9.11 16.74 6.24
N SER A 52 9.91 16.06 7.03
CA SER A 52 10.17 14.65 6.85
C SER A 52 10.38 13.92 8.17
N GLY A 53 10.39 12.60 8.09
CA GLY A 53 10.69 11.76 9.24
C GLY A 53 10.46 10.28 8.95
N PHE A 54 10.54 9.48 9.99
CA PHE A 54 10.20 8.06 9.93
C PHE A 54 8.87 7.81 10.61
N LYS A 55 8.07 6.93 10.02
CA LYS A 55 6.82 6.46 10.59
C LYS A 55 6.87 4.95 10.76
N ASN A 56 6.44 4.48 11.93
CA ASN A 56 6.27 3.06 12.20
C ASN A 56 4.83 2.63 11.97
N GLN A 57 4.65 1.40 11.51
CA GLN A 57 3.37 0.74 11.28
C GLN A 57 3.18 -0.38 12.29
N ASN A 58 1.95 -0.54 12.78
CA ASN A 58 1.63 -1.65 13.66
C ASN A 58 1.34 -2.91 12.83
N LEU A 59 2.40 -3.65 12.48
CA LEU A 59 2.28 -4.88 11.70
C LEU A 59 1.54 -5.98 12.46
N SER A 60 1.61 -6.00 13.79
CA SER A 60 0.88 -6.98 14.62
C SER A 60 -0.64 -6.83 14.47
N LEU A 61 -1.15 -5.60 14.51
CA LEU A 61 -2.57 -5.32 14.29
C LEU A 61 -3.02 -5.70 12.88
N LEU A 62 -2.17 -5.43 11.87
CA LEU A 62 -2.46 -5.79 10.49
C LEU A 62 -2.48 -7.31 10.32
N SER A 63 -1.51 -8.01 10.91
CA SER A 63 -1.41 -9.46 10.91
C SER A 63 -2.65 -10.11 11.52
N SER A 64 -3.10 -9.66 12.71
CA SER A 64 -4.31 -10.20 13.34
C SER A 64 -5.53 -10.12 12.43
N LYS A 65 -5.73 -8.98 11.75
CA LYS A 65 -6.83 -8.81 10.80
C LYS A 65 -6.73 -9.71 9.58
N LEU A 66 -5.51 -9.98 9.10
CA LEU A 66 -5.29 -10.92 7.99
C LEU A 66 -5.57 -12.36 8.41
N VAL A 67 -5.19 -12.75 9.63
CA VAL A 67 -5.54 -14.06 10.20
C VAL A 67 -7.06 -14.22 10.30
N GLU A 68 -7.79 -13.21 10.76
CA GLU A 68 -9.27 -13.22 10.82
C GLU A 68 -9.93 -13.48 9.46
N GLN A 69 -9.27 -13.06 8.37
CA GLN A 69 -9.75 -13.27 7.00
C GLN A 69 -9.20 -14.55 6.35
N ASN A 70 -8.48 -15.40 7.11
CA ASN A 70 -7.79 -16.59 6.63
C ASN A 70 -6.80 -16.31 5.49
N ILE A 71 -6.13 -15.15 5.52
CA ILE A 71 -5.13 -14.77 4.53
C ILE A 71 -3.76 -15.19 5.06
N GLU A 72 -3.10 -16.10 4.35
CA GLU A 72 -1.74 -16.52 4.66
C GLU A 72 -0.75 -15.36 4.43
N HIS A 73 0.06 -15.07 5.44
CA HIS A 73 1.05 -14.00 5.38
C HIS A 73 2.20 -14.31 6.33
N ARG A 74 3.34 -13.67 6.08
CA ARG A 74 4.54 -13.77 6.91
C ARG A 74 4.84 -12.44 7.53
N VAL A 75 5.03 -12.41 8.85
CA VAL A 75 5.47 -11.22 9.57
C VAL A 75 6.93 -11.41 10.00
N THR A 76 7.71 -10.36 9.82
CA THR A 76 9.08 -10.24 10.32
C THR A 76 9.22 -8.92 11.07
N GLU A 77 10.36 -8.69 11.71
CA GLU A 77 10.65 -7.41 12.38
C GLU A 77 10.68 -6.22 11.42
N LEU A 78 10.99 -6.46 10.14
CA LEU A 78 11.17 -5.40 9.14
C LEU A 78 9.96 -5.23 8.22
N VAL A 79 9.26 -6.32 7.89
CA VAL A 79 8.19 -6.32 6.90
C VAL A 79 7.10 -7.33 7.21
N LEU A 80 5.90 -7.06 6.73
CA LEU A 80 4.82 -8.03 6.54
C LEU A 80 4.73 -8.35 5.05
N GLU A 81 4.85 -9.62 4.71
CA GLU A 81 4.82 -10.15 3.35
C GLU A 81 3.54 -10.96 3.14
N LEU A 82 2.81 -10.67 2.06
CA LEU A 82 1.72 -11.49 1.56
C LEU A 82 2.11 -12.06 0.21
N LYS A 83 1.91 -13.36 0.04
CA LYS A 83 2.08 -14.03 -1.25
C LYS A 83 0.68 -14.32 -1.81
N LEU A 84 0.45 -13.91 -3.05
CA LEU A 84 -0.88 -13.85 -3.66
C LEU A 84 -1.06 -14.91 -4.77
N TYR A 85 -0.27 -15.98 -4.72
CA TYR A 85 -0.34 -17.10 -5.67
C TYR A 85 -1.59 -17.98 -5.50
#